data_AF-A0A924WWX1-F1
#
_entry.id   AF-A0A924WWX1-F1
#
_cell.length_a   1.000
_cell.length_b   1.000
_cell.length_c   1.000
_cell.angle_alpha   90.00
_cell.angle_beta   90.00
_cell.angle_gamma   90.00
#
_symmetry.space_group_name_H-M   'P 1'
#
loop_
_entity.id
_entity.type
_entity.pdbx_description
1 polymer ?
#
loop_
_entity_poly.entity_id
_entity_poly.type
_entity_poly.pdbx_seq_one_letter_code
_entity_poly.pdbx_strand_id
1 'polypeptide(L)'
;CVLDLPPLRALGKSPTELDAEIKDRLDAIPGGIDNMIVRLIVQDVPRHIGRELNHRQLREYKRRAFHLNVDLRRPVLTRTASGGAPGRRPMLVDVLRTYLGRRPLDSALNRDELIKLGVQYLDQADASAVGVHFLELGGASPVGSADEETHAL
;
A
#
# COMPACT_ATOMS: atom_id res chain seq x y z
N CYS A 1 -6.26 -7.88 38.08
CA CYS A 1 -5.05 -8.30 37.33
C CYS A 1 -5.39 -8.32 35.84
N VAL A 2 -4.53 -7.78 34.99
CA VAL A 2 -4.70 -7.77 33.52
C VAL A 2 -3.65 -8.70 32.91
N LEU A 3 -4.08 -9.63 32.06
CA LEU A 3 -3.20 -10.59 31.39
C LEU A 3 -3.41 -10.55 29.88
N ASP A 4 -2.36 -10.20 29.15
CA ASP A 4 -2.31 -10.27 27.69
C ASP A 4 -1.68 -11.61 27.27
N LEU A 5 -2.46 -12.45 26.60
CA LEU A 5 -1.99 -13.73 26.08
C LEU A 5 -1.22 -13.53 24.75
N PRO A 6 -0.21 -14.37 24.47
CA PRO A 6 0.46 -14.39 23.18
C PRO A 6 -0.55 -14.59 22.03
N PRO A 7 -0.34 -13.91 20.89
CA PRO A 7 -1.24 -14.02 19.75
C PRO A 7 -1.28 -15.47 19.23
N LEU A 8 -2.46 -15.89 18.77
CA LEU A 8 -2.71 -17.21 18.22
C LEU A 8 -2.97 -17.08 16.72
N ARG A 9 -2.34 -17.91 15.87
CA ARG A 9 -2.61 -17.92 14.42
C ARG A 9 -3.63 -19.01 14.08
N ALA A 10 -4.68 -18.65 13.36
CA ALA A 10 -5.73 -19.56 12.90
C ALA A 10 -5.50 -20.09 11.48
N LEU A 11 -4.38 -19.71 10.82
CA LEU A 11 -4.05 -20.18 9.48
C LEU A 11 -3.91 -21.72 9.44
N GLY A 12 -4.69 -22.37 8.59
CA GLY A 12 -4.63 -23.83 8.39
C GLY A 12 -5.27 -24.67 9.49
N LYS A 13 -5.88 -24.06 10.51
CA LYS A 13 -6.59 -24.77 11.58
C LYS A 13 -8.06 -24.97 11.23
N SER A 14 -8.64 -26.06 11.68
CA SER A 14 -10.10 -26.23 11.71
C SER A 14 -10.73 -25.42 12.85
N PRO A 15 -12.06 -25.16 12.82
CA PRO A 15 -12.75 -24.48 13.91
C PRO A 15 -12.59 -25.19 15.25
N THR A 16 -12.65 -26.53 15.26
CA THR A 16 -12.54 -27.35 16.46
C THR A 16 -11.14 -27.33 17.06
N GLU A 17 -10.10 -27.31 16.24
CA GLU A 17 -8.71 -27.18 16.71
C GLU A 17 -8.44 -25.78 17.28
N LEU A 18 -8.99 -24.75 16.65
CA LEU A 18 -8.89 -23.38 17.13
C LEU A 18 -9.55 -23.22 18.51
N ASP A 19 -10.74 -23.80 18.70
CA ASP A 19 -11.45 -23.80 19.99
C ASP A 19 -10.65 -24.55 21.08
N ALA A 20 -10.10 -25.72 20.74
CA ALA A 20 -9.29 -26.51 21.67
C ALA A 20 -8.04 -25.73 22.12
N GLU A 21 -7.34 -25.08 21.21
CA GLU A 21 -6.14 -24.31 21.56
C GLU A 21 -6.47 -23.04 22.35
N ILE A 22 -7.59 -22.38 22.07
CA ILE A 22 -8.07 -21.26 22.91
C ILE A 22 -8.30 -21.76 24.33
N LYS A 23 -8.96 -22.92 24.50
CA LYS A 23 -9.17 -23.52 25.82
C LYS A 23 -7.85 -23.83 26.51
N ASP A 24 -6.92 -24.50 25.83
CA ASP A 24 -5.62 -24.87 26.41
C ASP A 24 -4.84 -23.64 26.88
N ARG A 25 -4.90 -22.53 26.13
CA ARG A 25 -4.28 -21.24 26.51
C ARG A 25 -4.93 -20.63 27.75
N LEU A 26 -6.23 -20.76 27.90
CA LEU A 26 -6.97 -20.24 29.06
C LEU A 26 -6.76 -21.12 30.30
N ASP A 27 -6.68 -22.43 30.13
CA ASP A 27 -6.44 -23.39 31.21
C ASP A 27 -4.98 -23.36 31.70
N ALA A 28 -4.03 -22.96 30.82
CA ALA A 28 -2.63 -22.75 31.18
C ALA A 28 -2.39 -21.51 32.09
N ILE A 29 -3.40 -20.68 32.33
CA ILE A 29 -3.27 -19.49 33.19
C ILE A 29 -3.22 -19.94 34.66
N PRO A 30 -2.13 -19.64 35.39
CA PRO A 30 -2.04 -19.99 36.81
C PRO A 30 -3.08 -19.19 37.60
N GLY A 31 -3.98 -19.91 38.28
CA GLY A 31 -5.11 -19.32 39.01
C GLY A 31 -6.42 -19.24 38.23
N GLY A 32 -6.45 -19.72 36.98
CA GLY A 32 -7.64 -19.77 36.14
C GLY A 32 -8.02 -18.41 35.55
N ILE A 33 -9.23 -18.35 34.98
CA ILE A 33 -9.76 -17.14 34.32
C ILE A 33 -10.69 -16.32 35.22
N ASP A 34 -11.07 -16.86 36.38
CA ASP A 34 -12.08 -16.26 37.25
C ASP A 34 -11.56 -14.92 37.84
N ASN A 35 -12.39 -13.87 37.79
CA ASN A 35 -12.02 -12.50 38.22
C ASN A 35 -10.82 -11.84 37.49
N MET A 36 -10.42 -12.35 36.32
CA MET A 36 -9.31 -11.79 35.53
C MET A 36 -9.78 -11.00 34.31
N ILE A 37 -8.97 -10.02 33.90
CA ILE A 37 -9.09 -9.32 32.63
C ILE A 37 -8.12 -9.97 31.66
N VAL A 38 -8.61 -10.71 30.68
CA VAL A 38 -7.81 -11.49 29.73
C VAL A 38 -8.03 -10.97 28.31
N ARG A 39 -6.94 -10.71 27.58
CA ARG A 39 -6.98 -10.34 26.17
C ARG A 39 -6.24 -11.38 25.35
N LEU A 40 -6.94 -11.95 24.38
CA LEU A 40 -6.39 -12.91 23.41
C LEU A 40 -6.61 -12.38 22.00
N ILE A 41 -5.55 -12.31 21.22
CA ILE A 41 -5.61 -11.93 19.80
C ILE A 41 -5.48 -13.19 18.96
N VAL A 42 -6.45 -13.45 18.11
CA VAL A 42 -6.41 -14.53 17.11
C VAL A 42 -6.22 -13.91 15.74
N GLN A 43 -5.11 -14.21 15.09
CA GLN A 43 -4.75 -13.73 13.75
C GLN A 43 -5.17 -14.74 12.68
N ASP A 44 -5.31 -14.25 11.45
CA ASP A 44 -5.53 -15.06 10.26
C ASP A 44 -6.80 -15.92 10.28
N VAL A 45 -7.90 -15.40 10.86
CA VAL A 45 -9.17 -16.13 11.00
C VAL A 45 -10.02 -16.01 9.72
N PRO A 46 -10.17 -17.07 8.91
CA PRO A 46 -11.06 -17.06 7.75
C PRO A 46 -12.53 -16.88 8.17
N ARG A 47 -13.35 -16.31 7.27
CA ARG A 47 -14.75 -15.98 7.59
C ARG A 47 -15.60 -17.20 7.99
N HIS A 48 -15.34 -18.36 7.39
CA HIS A 48 -16.07 -19.60 7.72
C HIS A 48 -15.72 -20.08 9.13
N ILE A 49 -14.44 -20.09 9.49
CA ILE A 49 -13.95 -20.48 10.83
C ILE A 49 -14.54 -19.59 11.91
N GLY A 50 -14.49 -18.27 11.76
CA GLY A 50 -15.04 -17.34 12.76
C GLY A 50 -16.55 -17.51 13.00
N ARG A 51 -17.29 -18.03 12.02
CA ARG A 51 -18.73 -18.34 12.16
C ARG A 51 -18.98 -19.64 12.89
N GLU A 52 -18.14 -20.65 12.65
CA GLU A 52 -18.27 -22.01 13.16
C GLU A 52 -17.65 -22.23 14.55
N LEU A 53 -16.89 -21.24 15.06
CA LEU A 53 -16.39 -21.24 16.44
C LEU A 53 -17.50 -21.54 17.46
N ASN A 54 -17.14 -22.23 18.54
CA ASN A 54 -18.09 -22.60 19.58
C ASN A 54 -18.49 -21.39 20.45
N HIS A 55 -19.45 -20.62 19.96
CA HIS A 55 -19.97 -19.44 20.65
C HIS A 55 -20.57 -19.75 22.03
N ARG A 56 -20.99 -21.01 22.28
CA ARG A 56 -21.50 -21.41 23.60
C ARG A 56 -20.36 -21.48 24.61
N GLN A 57 -19.22 -22.07 24.25
CA GLN A 57 -18.04 -22.15 25.11
C GLN A 57 -17.43 -20.76 25.37
N LEU A 58 -17.30 -19.93 24.33
CA LEU A 58 -16.81 -18.56 24.47
C LEU A 58 -17.68 -17.71 25.41
N ARG A 59 -19.01 -17.90 25.38
CA ARG A 59 -19.92 -17.23 26.32
C ARG A 59 -19.71 -17.68 27.76
N GLU A 60 -19.41 -18.95 27.99
CA GLU A 60 -19.15 -19.47 29.33
C GLU A 60 -17.85 -18.93 29.91
N TYR A 61 -16.78 -18.87 29.11
CA TYR A 61 -15.53 -18.23 29.52
C TYR A 61 -15.71 -16.74 29.84
N LYS A 62 -16.55 -16.04 29.07
CA LYS A 62 -16.89 -14.62 29.33
C LYS A 62 -17.71 -14.40 30.60
N ARG A 63 -18.50 -15.38 31.05
CA ARG A 63 -19.25 -15.29 32.32
C ARG A 63 -18.36 -15.48 33.54
N ARG A 64 -17.36 -16.32 33.40
CA ARG A 64 -16.40 -16.68 34.46
C ARG A 64 -15.34 -15.62 34.68
N ALA A 65 -14.80 -15.07 33.58
CA ALA A 65 -13.86 -13.97 33.64
C ALA A 65 -14.54 -12.63 33.95
N PHE A 66 -13.81 -11.70 34.56
CA PHE A 66 -14.31 -10.33 34.75
C PHE A 66 -14.41 -9.59 33.42
N HIS A 67 -13.41 -9.78 32.54
CA HIS A 67 -13.44 -9.28 31.18
C HIS A 67 -12.57 -10.12 30.24
N LEU A 68 -13.20 -10.91 29.35
CA LEU A 68 -12.50 -11.68 28.32
C LEU A 68 -12.73 -11.05 26.94
N ASN A 69 -11.65 -10.53 26.35
CA ASN A 69 -11.65 -10.03 24.98
C ASN A 69 -10.90 -11.00 24.06
N VAL A 70 -11.63 -11.59 23.10
CA VAL A 70 -11.06 -12.43 22.04
C VAL A 70 -11.17 -11.66 20.73
N ASP A 71 -10.07 -11.06 20.29
CA ASP A 71 -9.99 -10.26 19.06
C ASP A 71 -9.67 -11.17 17.87
N LEU A 72 -10.70 -11.49 17.08
CA LEU A 72 -10.56 -12.28 15.85
C LEU A 72 -10.20 -11.38 14.68
N ARG A 73 -8.93 -11.39 14.28
CA ARG A 73 -8.42 -10.64 13.15
C ARG A 73 -8.51 -11.47 11.88
N ARG A 74 -9.10 -10.85 10.85
CA ARG A 74 -9.17 -11.44 9.51
C ARG A 74 -7.75 -11.64 8.95
N PRO A 75 -7.53 -12.67 8.13
CA PRO A 75 -6.29 -12.81 7.39
C PRO A 75 -6.09 -11.53 6.60
N VAL A 76 -4.93 -10.90 6.83
CA VAL A 76 -4.48 -9.84 5.95
C VAL A 76 -4.24 -10.56 4.63
N LEU A 77 -5.16 -10.40 3.68
CA LEU A 77 -4.87 -10.73 2.29
C LEU A 77 -3.72 -9.79 1.95
N THR A 78 -2.49 -10.29 2.05
CA THR A 78 -1.34 -9.68 1.41
C THR A 78 -1.73 -9.71 -0.06
N ARG A 79 -2.39 -8.64 -0.52
CA ARG A 79 -2.51 -8.36 -1.95
C ARG A 79 -1.08 -8.47 -2.40
N THR A 80 -0.78 -9.49 -3.20
CA THR A 80 0.46 -9.62 -3.93
C THR A 80 0.64 -8.26 -4.58
N ALA A 81 1.48 -7.44 -3.96
CA ALA A 81 1.81 -6.16 -4.51
C ALA A 81 2.61 -6.51 -5.76
N SER A 82 1.96 -6.48 -6.91
CA SER A 82 2.62 -6.05 -8.13
C SER A 82 2.95 -4.55 -7.97
N GLY A 83 3.78 -4.24 -6.97
CA GLY A 83 4.15 -2.90 -6.54
C GLY A 83 5.66 -2.82 -6.58
N GLY A 84 6.15 -1.92 -7.42
CA GLY A 84 7.54 -1.89 -7.90
C GLY A 84 8.58 -1.86 -6.80
N ALA A 85 9.75 -2.40 -7.15
CA ALA A 85 11.02 -2.13 -6.49
C ALA A 85 11.16 -0.65 -6.10
N PRO A 86 12.00 -0.29 -5.10
CA PRO A 86 12.32 1.10 -4.80
C PRO A 86 13.07 1.68 -6.01
N GLY A 87 12.29 2.16 -6.97
CA GLY A 87 12.75 2.48 -8.31
C GLY A 87 12.22 3.85 -8.63
N ARG A 88 13.17 4.79 -8.76
CA ARG A 88 13.11 6.03 -9.53
C ARG A 88 11.70 6.46 -9.96
N ARG A 89 11.27 7.65 -9.53
CA ARG A 89 10.06 8.31 -10.04
C ARG A 89 10.02 8.14 -11.58
N PRO A 90 9.08 7.36 -12.13
CA PRO A 90 9.07 7.07 -13.55
C PRO A 90 8.84 8.36 -14.31
N MET A 91 9.62 8.60 -15.37
CA MET A 91 9.43 9.78 -16.21
C MET A 91 8.07 9.67 -16.91
N LEU A 92 7.48 10.79 -17.29
CA LEU A 92 6.19 10.79 -18.00
C LEU A 92 6.24 9.91 -19.27
N VAL A 93 7.40 9.88 -19.93
CA VAL A 93 7.70 8.98 -21.07
C VAL A 93 7.59 7.50 -20.67
N ASP A 94 8.10 7.11 -19.50
CA ASP A 94 8.05 5.73 -19.01
C ASP A 94 6.62 5.31 -18.65
N VAL A 95 5.85 6.25 -18.07
CA VAL A 95 4.43 6.06 -17.76
C VAL A 95 3.63 5.85 -19.04
N LEU A 96 3.86 6.69 -20.07
CA LEU A 96 3.19 6.58 -21.36
C LEU A 96 3.44 5.22 -22.03
N ARG A 97 4.72 4.81 -22.10
CA ARG A 97 5.13 3.51 -22.66
C ARG A 97 4.49 2.34 -21.93
N THR A 98 4.50 2.37 -20.60
CA THR A 98 3.93 1.32 -19.76
C THR A 98 2.41 1.22 -19.92
N TYR A 99 1.74 2.36 -19.98
CA TYR A 99 0.29 2.42 -20.11
C TYR A 99 -0.21 1.93 -21.48
N LEU A 100 0.37 2.47 -22.57
CA LEU A 100 0.02 2.04 -23.93
C LEU A 100 0.42 0.59 -24.23
N GLY A 101 1.46 0.08 -23.56
CA GLY A 101 1.88 -1.32 -23.65
C GLY A 101 0.94 -2.31 -22.96
N ARG A 102 0.09 -1.87 -22.02
CA ARG A 102 -0.86 -2.75 -21.30
C ARG A 102 -2.31 -2.53 -21.71
N ARG A 103 -2.64 -1.36 -22.27
CA ARG A 103 -4.00 -1.03 -22.68
C ARG A 103 -4.44 -1.92 -23.85
N PRO A 104 -5.66 -2.45 -23.86
CA PRO A 104 -6.22 -3.06 -25.07
C PRO A 104 -6.35 -1.96 -26.13
N LEU A 105 -5.71 -2.17 -27.28
CA LEU A 105 -5.80 -1.28 -28.44
C LEU A 105 -6.62 -1.99 -29.52
N ASP A 106 -7.31 -1.20 -30.34
CA ASP A 106 -7.94 -1.69 -31.55
C ASP A 106 -6.89 -2.34 -32.47
N SER A 107 -7.23 -3.45 -33.12
CA SER A 107 -6.31 -4.21 -33.97
C SER A 107 -5.89 -3.43 -35.22
N ALA A 108 -6.64 -2.39 -35.60
CA ALA A 108 -6.28 -1.48 -36.67
C ALA A 108 -5.14 -0.51 -36.31
N LEU A 109 -4.82 -0.35 -35.03
CA LEU A 109 -3.80 0.59 -34.56
C LEU A 109 -2.47 -0.12 -34.31
N ASN A 110 -1.42 0.34 -35.01
CA ASN A 110 -0.07 -0.09 -34.72
C ASN A 110 0.42 0.52 -33.39
N ARG A 111 0.60 -0.36 -32.40
CA ARG A 111 1.02 0.02 -31.03
C ARG A 111 2.36 0.74 -31.00
N ASP A 112 3.33 0.26 -31.77
CA ASP A 112 4.70 0.79 -31.73
C ASP A 112 4.75 2.18 -32.35
N GLU A 113 3.99 2.40 -33.43
CA GLU A 113 3.81 3.72 -34.05
C GLU A 113 3.11 4.70 -33.10
N LEU A 114 2.08 4.24 -32.39
CA LEU A 114 1.36 5.07 -31.42
C LEU A 114 2.28 5.51 -30.27
N ILE A 115 3.08 4.59 -29.74
CA ILE A 115 4.05 4.91 -28.68
C ILE A 115 5.10 5.89 -29.19
N LYS A 116 5.63 5.68 -30.41
CA LYS A 116 6.61 6.57 -31.03
C LYS A 116 6.06 7.98 -31.19
N LEU A 117 4.84 8.11 -31.71
CA LEU A 117 4.17 9.40 -31.89
C LEU A 117 3.90 10.10 -30.55
N GLY A 118 3.48 9.33 -29.54
CA GLY A 118 3.24 9.86 -28.20
C GLY A 118 4.51 10.42 -27.54
N VAL A 119 5.67 9.77 -27.72
CA VAL A 119 6.95 10.31 -27.24
C VAL A 119 7.32 11.60 -27.97
N GLN A 120 7.14 11.66 -29.29
CA GLN A 120 7.42 12.87 -30.07
C GLN A 120 6.57 14.07 -29.62
N TYR A 121 5.29 13.86 -29.30
CA TYR A 121 4.45 14.93 -28.78
C TYR A 121 4.85 15.38 -27.37
N LEU A 122 5.36 14.48 -26.53
CA LEU A 122 5.92 14.87 -25.23
C LEU A 122 7.17 15.74 -25.41
N ASP A 123 8.08 15.37 -26.31
CA ASP A 123 9.28 16.16 -26.59
C ASP A 123 8.92 17.56 -27.15
N GLN A 124 7.89 17.65 -28.01
CA GLN A 124 7.39 18.93 -28.53
C GLN A 124 6.75 19.80 -27.44
N ALA A 125 6.00 19.18 -26.51
CA ALA A 125 5.41 19.87 -25.37
C ALA A 125 6.48 20.40 -24.42
N ASP A 126 7.52 19.61 -24.15
CA ASP A 126 8.67 20.04 -23.34
C ASP A 126 9.41 21.21 -24.00
N ALA A 127 9.66 21.15 -25.31
CA ALA A 127 10.28 22.24 -26.06
C ALA A 127 9.42 23.52 -26.06
N SER A 128 8.09 23.38 -26.18
CA SER A 128 7.15 24.51 -26.13
C SER A 128 7.06 25.13 -24.73
N ALA A 129 7.11 24.30 -23.68
CA ALA A 129 7.11 24.72 -22.29
C ALA A 129 8.38 25.52 -21.92
N VAL A 130 9.54 25.13 -22.45
CA VAL A 130 10.79 25.89 -22.30
C VAL A 130 10.72 27.23 -23.05
N GLY A 131 10.06 27.26 -24.22
CA GLY A 131 9.84 28.48 -25.00
C GLY A 131 8.97 29.51 -24.28
N VAL A 132 7.88 29.10 -23.62
CA VAL A 132 7.03 30.03 -22.84
C VAL A 132 7.73 30.55 -21.57
N HIS A 133 8.59 29.75 -20.95
CA HIS A 133 9.36 30.17 -19.77
C HIS A 133 10.45 31.20 -20.12
N PHE A 134 10.97 31.19 -21.35
CA PHE A 134 11.91 32.21 -21.85
C PHE A 134 11.22 33.54 -22.20
N LEU A 135 9.94 33.50 -22.60
CA LEU A 135 9.14 34.71 -22.89
C LEU A 135 8.60 35.41 -21.63
N GLU A 136 8.37 34.68 -20.53
CA GLU A 136 7.90 35.28 -19.27
C GLU A 136 9.01 35.93 -18.41
N LEU A 137 10.26 35.54 -18.61
CA LEU A 137 11.41 36.17 -17.97
C LEU A 137 12.07 37.11 -18.96
N GLY A 138 11.57 38.35 -19.04
CA GLY A 138 12.10 39.41 -19.91
C GLY A 138 13.63 39.43 -19.96
N GLY A 139 14.17 38.84 -21.03
CA GLY A 139 15.59 38.84 -21.33
C GLY A 139 15.86 39.82 -22.45
N ALA A 140 16.38 40.98 -22.09
CA ALA A 140 16.90 41.98 -23.01
C ALA A 140 17.88 41.35 -24.02
N SER A 141 17.75 41.74 -25.29
CA SER A 141 18.85 41.62 -26.25
C SER A 141 20.07 42.39 -25.73
N PRO A 142 21.30 41.86 -25.81
CA PRO A 142 22.49 42.68 -25.74
C PRO A 142 23.15 42.71 -27.11
N VAL A 143 22.66 43.57 -28.01
CA VAL A 143 23.49 44.08 -29.11
C VAL A 143 23.07 45.53 -29.39
N GLY A 144 23.87 46.49 -28.92
CA GLY A 144 23.81 47.85 -29.43
C GLY A 144 24.34 48.93 -28.49
N SER A 145 25.61 49.32 -28.69
CA SER A 145 26.21 50.69 -28.66
C SER A 145 27.69 50.56 -28.26
N ALA A 146 28.64 50.74 -29.17
CA ALA A 146 29.11 52.01 -29.74
C ALA A 146 29.75 52.93 -28.69
N ASP A 147 31.00 53.29 -29.00
CA ASP A 147 31.75 54.48 -28.57
C ASP A 147 32.85 54.28 -27.50
N GLU A 148 34.07 54.09 -28.00
CA GLU A 148 35.29 54.50 -27.29
C GLU A 148 36.20 55.24 -28.29
N GLU A 149 35.89 56.53 -28.47
CA GLU A 149 36.80 57.53 -29.06
C GLU A 149 37.45 58.35 -27.93
N THR A 150 38.74 58.67 -28.11
CA THR A 150 39.63 59.57 -27.33
C THR A 150 40.23 58.99 -26.03
N HIS A 151 41.55 59.03 -25.77
CA HIS A 151 42.54 60.07 -26.07
C HIS A 151 44.01 59.63 -25.89
N ALA A 152 44.92 60.33 -26.57
CA ALA A 152 46.34 60.59 -26.25
C ALA A 152 47.44 59.55 -26.56
N LEU A 153 48.21 59.77 -27.64
CA LEU A 153 49.51 60.46 -27.64
C LEU A 153 49.99 60.72 -29.08
#